data_AF-A0A533WTE8-F1
#
_entry.id   AF-A0A533WTE8-F1
#
_cell.length_a   1.000
_cell.length_b   1.000
_cell.length_c   1.000
_cell.angle_alpha   90.00
_cell.angle_beta   90.00
_cell.angle_gamma   90.00
#
_symmetry.space_group_name_H-M   'P 1'
#
loop_
_entity.id
_entity.type
_entity.pdbx_description
1 polymer ?
#
loop_
_entity_poly.entity_id
_entity_poly.type
_entity_poly.pdbx_seq_one_letter_code
_entity_poly.pdbx_strand_id
1 'polypeptide(L)' 'MVTPNSKSYFRSVDQSHRKYNSSIKRARSRQSMMNLFWRHKREHEALLRKHLRDEMIELNRIKKKFK' A
#
# COMPACT_ATOMS: atom_id res chain seq x y z
N MET A 1 -0.36 -20.23 -0.80
CA MET A 1 0.91 -19.79 -0.19
C MET A 1 1.03 -18.28 -0.36
N VAL A 2 1.12 -17.51 0.72
CA VAL A 2 1.35 -16.05 0.64
C VAL A 2 2.84 -15.86 0.37
N THR A 3 3.19 -15.34 -0.80
CA THR A 3 4.59 -15.07 -1.18
C THR A 3 5.25 -14.16 -0.13
N PRO A 4 6.57 -14.27 0.12
CA PRO A 4 7.26 -13.40 1.07
C PRO A 4 7.02 -11.90 0.78
N ASN A 5 6.90 -11.56 -0.51
CA ASN A 5 6.62 -10.21 -0.99
C ASN A 5 5.21 -9.72 -0.61
N SER A 6 4.19 -10.58 -0.71
CA SER A 6 2.83 -10.21 -0.31
C SER A 6 2.70 -10.03 1.20
N LYS A 7 3.40 -10.80 2.04
CA LYS A 7 3.45 -10.55 3.50
C LYS A 7 4.02 -9.17 3.84
N SER A 8 5.01 -8.68 3.09
CA SER A 8 5.56 -7.34 3.26
C SER A 8 4.55 -6.25 2.87
N TYR A 9 3.90 -6.40 1.72
CA TYR A 9 2.84 -5.49 1.26
C TYR A 9 1.68 -5.39 2.27
N PHE A 10 1.16 -6.53 2.74
CA PHE A 10 0.07 -6.55 3.73
C PHE A 10 0.45 -5.83 5.03
N ARG A 11 1.69 -5.98 5.51
CA ARG A 11 2.16 -5.26 6.71
C ARG A 11 2.22 -3.75 6.48
N SER A 12 2.70 -3.30 5.33
CA SER A 12 2.73 -1.87 4.97
C SER A 12 1.32 -1.27 4.84
N VAL A 13 0.39 -2.03 4.25
CA VAL A 13 -1.02 -1.63 4.12
C VAL A 13 -1.71 -1.55 5.49
N ASP A 14 -1.56 -2.57 6.34
CA ASP A 14 -2.10 -2.58 7.70
C ASP A 14 -1.57 -1.39 8.52
N GLN A 15 -0.26 -1.12 8.45
CA GLN A 15 0.33 0.05 9.11
C GLN A 15 -0.27 1.37 8.59
N SER A 16 -0.47 1.51 7.27
CA SER A 16 -1.11 2.68 6.67
C SER A 16 -2.53 2.89 7.19
N HIS A 17 -3.34 1.82 7.24
CA HIS A 17 -4.70 1.87 7.77
C HIS A 17 -4.74 2.22 9.26
N ARG A 18 -3.84 1.65 10.08
CA ARG A 18 -3.76 2.00 11.51
C ARG A 18 -3.45 3.48 11.71
N LYS A 19 -2.49 4.02 10.95
CA LYS A 19 -2.13 5.45 10.99
C LYS A 19 -3.32 6.32 10.57
N TYR A 20 -4.01 5.97 9.49
CA TYR A 20 -5.19 6.66 9.01
C TYR A 20 -6.33 6.67 10.04
N ASN A 21 -6.68 5.49 10.58
CA ASN A 21 -7.73 5.34 11.58
C ASN A 21 -7.44 6.17 12.84
N SER A 22 -6.18 6.16 13.31
CA SER A 22 -5.78 6.99 14.45
C SER A 22 -5.85 8.50 14.16
N SER A 23 -5.62 8.89 12.91
CA SER A 23 -5.63 10.29 12.48
C SER A 23 -7.04 10.81 12.29
N ILE A 24 -7.95 10.00 11.71
CA ILE A 24 -9.36 10.36 11.56
C ILE A 24 -10.06 10.53 12.90
N LYS A 25 -9.78 9.64 13.87
CA LYS A 25 -10.35 9.75 15.23
C LYS A 25 -9.96 11.05 15.95
N ARG A 26 -8.86 11.69 15.53
CA ARG A 26 -8.36 12.96 16.10
C ARG A 26 -8.78 14.19 15.28
N ALA A 27 -9.41 14.01 14.12
CA ALA A 27 -9.80 15.12 13.26
C ALA A 27 -10.95 15.92 13.89
N ARG A 28 -10.77 17.24 14.00
CA ARG A 28 -11.76 18.14 14.63
C ARG A 28 -12.72 18.80 13.63
N SER A 29 -12.53 18.59 12.33
CA SER A 29 -13.36 19.20 11.29
C SER A 29 -13.55 18.27 10.09
N ARG A 30 -14.66 18.48 9.37
CA ARG A 30 -14.99 17.73 8.14
C ARG A 30 -13.91 17.89 7.07
N GLN A 31 -13.38 19.12 6.91
CA GLN A 31 -12.32 19.38 5.94
C GLN A 31 -11.02 18.64 6.30
N SER A 32 -10.66 18.62 7.59
CA SER A 32 -9.49 17.87 8.06
C SER A 32 -9.65 16.37 7.81
N MET A 33 -10.83 15.82 8.07
CA MET A 33 -11.15 14.42 7.81
C MET A 33 -11.04 14.06 6.32
N MET A 34 -11.58 14.90 5.44
CA MET A 34 -11.47 14.71 3.98
C MET A 34 -10.02 14.80 3.49
N ASN A 35 -9.24 15.77 3.99
CA ASN A 35 -7.83 15.88 3.64
C ASN A 35 -7.03 14.63 4.06
N LEU A 36 -7.32 14.07 5.24
CA LEU A 36 -6.71 12.83 5.73
C LEU A 36 -7.08 11.64 4.83
N PHE A 37 -8.33 11.53 4.38
CA PHE A 37 -8.77 10.51 3.43
C PHE A 37 -8.00 10.61 2.11
N TRP A 38 -7.96 11.79 1.48
CA TRP A 38 -7.25 11.98 0.22
C TRP A 38 -5.75 11.72 0.32
N ARG A 39 -5.14 12.03 1.47
CA ARG A 39 -3.75 11.67 1.73
C ARG A 39 -3.58 10.15 1.84
N HIS A 40 -4.42 9.48 2.63
CA HIS A 40 -4.37 8.03 2.79
C HIS A 40 -4.58 7.29 1.47
N LYS A 41 -5.57 7.70 0.66
CA LYS A 41 -5.82 7.13 -0.68
C LYS A 41 -4.57 7.20 -1.55
N ARG A 42 -3.92 8.37 -1.62
CA ARG A 42 -2.69 8.55 -2.41
C ARG A 42 -1.53 7.68 -1.91
N GLU A 43 -1.33 7.61 -0.59
CA GLU A 43 -0.32 6.73 0.02
C GLU A 43 -0.59 5.25 -0.30
N HIS A 44 -1.85 4.82 -0.20
CA HIS A 44 -2.26 3.45 -0.49
C HIS A 44 -2.09 3.07 -1.96
N GLU A 45 -2.46 3.98 -2.89
CA GLU A 45 -2.25 3.79 -4.33
C GLU A 45 -0.76 3.71 -4.69
N ALA A 46 0.08 4.52 -4.05
CA ALA A 46 1.53 4.48 -4.26
C ALA A 46 2.13 3.13 -3.80
N LEU A 47 1.70 2.62 -2.65
CA LEU A 47 2.11 1.30 -2.15
C LEU A 47 1.67 0.18 -3.10
N LEU A 48 0.43 0.21 -3.58
CA LEU A 48 -0.07 -0.78 -4.53
C LEU A 48 0.73 -0.76 -5.85
N ARG A 49 0.98 0.43 -6.41
CA ARG A 49 1.78 0.57 -7.63
C ARG A 49 3.19 0.01 -7.46
N LYS A 50 3.82 0.25 -6.31
CA LYS A 50 5.14 -0.31 -6.00
C LYS A 50 5.09 -1.83 -5.94
N HIS A 51 4.13 -2.40 -5.21
CA HIS A 51 3.95 -3.83 -5.09
C HIS A 51 3.79 -4.52 -6.45
N LEU A 52 2.89 -4.01 -7.31
CA LEU A 52 2.68 -4.56 -8.65
C LEU A 52 3.91 -4.44 -9.55
N ARG A 53 4.67 -3.34 -9.44
CA ARG A 53 5.94 -3.18 -10.15
C ARG A 53 6.96 -4.24 -9.72
N ASP A 54 7.08 -4.49 -8.42
CA ASP A 54 8.01 -5.48 -7.88
C ASP A 54 7.64 -6.91 -8.35
N GLU A 55 6.35 -7.25 -8.35
CA GLU A 55 5.84 -8.52 -8.89
C GLU A 55 6.12 -8.66 -10.39
N MET A 56 5.95 -7.58 -11.17
CA MET A 56 6.24 -7.60 -12.61
C MET A 56 7.74 -7.77 -12.90
N ILE A 57 8.62 -7.19 -12.08
CA ILE A 57 10.07 -7.40 -12.17
C ILE A 57 10.41 -8.87 -11.88
N GLU A 58 9.79 -9.45 -10.85
CA GLU A 58 9.96 -10.87 -10.50
C GLU A 58 9.53 -11.78 -11.66
N LEU A 59 8.35 -11.55 -12.24
CA LEU A 59 7.88 -12.27 -13.42
C LEU A 59 8.83 -12.16 -14.60
N ASN A 60 9.36 -10.96 -14.88
CA ASN A 60 10.31 -10.76 -15.96
C ASN A 60 11.63 -11.50 -15.71
N ARG A 61 12.10 -11.62 -14.47
CA ARG A 61 13.27 -12.44 -14.12
C ARG A 61 12.99 -13.93 -14.31
N ILE A 62 11.82 -14.39 -13.91
CA ILE A 62 11.40 -15.78 -14.08
C ILE A 62 11.29 -16.13 -15.56
N LYS A 63 10.65 -15.27 -16.38
CA LYS A 63 10.55 -15.45 -17.84
C LYS A 63 11.92 -15.63 -18.51
N LYS A 64 12.95 -14.91 -18.06
CA LYS A 64 14.32 -15.06 -18.57
C LYS A 64 14.95 -16.44 -18.29
N LYS A 65 14.47 -17.19 -17.30
CA LYS A 65 14.94 -18.54 -16.98
C LYS A 65 14.34 -19.62 -17.88
N PHE A 66 13.25 -19.31 -18.57
CA PHE A 66 12.55 -20.21 -19.49
C PHE A 66 12.93 -19.97 -20.97
N LYS A 67 13.89 -19.07 -21.22
CA LYS A 67 14.45 -18.79 -22.53
C LYS A 67 15.87 -19.35 -22.59
#